data_AF-A0A1W6WDN1-F1
#
_entry.id   AF-A0A1W6WDN1-F1
#
_cell.length_a   1.000
_cell.length_b   1.000
_cell.length_c   1.000
_cell.angle_alpha   90.00
_cell.angle_beta   90.00
_cell.angle_gamma   90.00
#
_symmetry.space_group_name_H-M   'P 1'
#
loop_
_entity.id
_entity.type
_entity.pdbx_description
1 polymer ?
#
loop_
_entity_poly.entity_id
_entity_poly.type
_entity_poly.pdbx_seq_one_letter_code
_entity_poly.pdbx_strand_id
1 'polypeptide(L)' 'MDSTYFGRLGYPVFYSRFFNDAPELQNSFLSLPEEAQQAILRRDIHSSEELKNAVSEYYLKR' A
#
# COMPACT_ATOMS: atom_id res chain seq x y z
N MET A 1 -9.30 -8.01 20.88
CA MET A 1 -7.96 -7.45 20.61
C MET A 1 -7.71 -7.69 19.13
N ASP A 2 -8.03 -6.71 18.30
CA ASP A 2 -7.81 -6.80 16.85
C ASP A 2 -6.37 -6.38 16.59
N SER A 3 -5.44 -7.30 16.81
CA SER A 3 -4.02 -7.08 16.54
C SER A 3 -3.83 -7.15 15.04
N THR A 4 -4.15 -6.05 14.35
CA THR A 4 -3.75 -5.86 12.97
C THR A 4 -2.23 -5.89 12.97
N TYR A 5 -1.66 -7.01 12.51
CA TYR A 5 -0.21 -7.19 12.41
C TYR A 5 0.29 -6.23 11.33
N PHE A 6 0.57 -5.00 11.71
CA PHE A 6 1.34 -4.07 10.90
C PHE A 6 2.78 -4.60 10.85
N GLY A 7 3.30 -4.79 9.64
CA GLY A 7 4.71 -5.12 9.45
C GLY A 7 5.61 -3.97 9.93
N ARG A 8 6.93 -4.23 10.00
CA ARG A 8 7.97 -3.26 10.42
C ARG A 8 7.94 -1.90 9.70
N LEU A 9 7.17 -1.80 8.61
CA LEU A 9 7.11 -0.67 7.69
C LEU A 9 5.76 0.08 7.72
N GLY A 10 4.88 -0.21 8.69
CA GLY A 10 3.67 0.59 8.93
C GLY A 10 2.45 0.22 8.06
N TYR A 11 2.46 -0.93 7.38
CA TYR A 11 1.31 -1.47 6.64
C TYR A 11 1.00 -2.92 7.06
N PRO A 12 -0.26 -3.41 6.90
CA PRO A 12 -0.64 -4.77 7.27
C PRO A 12 0.20 -5.83 6.56
N VAL A 13 0.55 -6.92 7.24
CA VAL A 13 1.39 -8.01 6.70
C VAL A 13 0.87 -8.57 5.37
N PHE A 14 -0.44 -8.53 5.12
CA PHE A 14 -1.02 -8.94 3.84
C PHE A 14 -0.46 -8.16 2.64
N TYR A 15 -0.20 -6.86 2.79
CA TYR A 15 0.40 -6.03 1.73
C TYR A 15 1.85 -6.40 1.42
N SER A 16 2.58 -7.01 2.38
CA SER A 16 3.92 -7.52 2.13
C SER A 16 3.94 -8.53 0.99
N ARG A 17 2.85 -9.29 0.77
CA ARG A 17 2.76 -10.22 -0.37
C ARG A 17 2.80 -9.47 -1.70
N PHE A 18 2.05 -8.38 -1.82
CA PHE A 18 2.04 -7.58 -3.05
C PHE A 18 3.38 -6.87 -3.30
N PHE A 19 4.02 -6.40 -2.23
CA PHE A 19 5.34 -5.75 -2.33
C PHE A 19 6.48 -6.72 -2.61
N ASN A 20 6.37 -7.99 -2.20
CA ASN A 20 7.34 -9.02 -2.57
C ASN A 20 7.27 -9.37 -4.06
N ASP A 21 6.06 -9.41 -4.64
CA ASP A 21 5.87 -9.62 -6.09
C ASP A 21 6.31 -8.39 -6.91
N ALA A 22 6.16 -7.18 -6.38
CA ALA A 22 6.50 -5.93 -7.06
C ALA A 22 7.23 -4.94 -6.11
N PRO A 23 8.56 -5.08 -5.94
CA PRO A 23 9.34 -4.25 -5.01
C PRO A 23 9.38 -2.76 -5.40
N GLU A 24 9.28 -2.43 -6.70
CA GLU A 24 9.16 -1.04 -7.15
C GLU A 24 7.89 -0.36 -6.60
N LEU A 25 6.82 -1.15 -6.42
CA LEU A 25 5.53 -0.70 -5.92
C LEU A 25 5.60 -0.33 -4.43
N GLN A 26 6.45 -1.01 -3.68
CA GLN A 26 6.75 -0.69 -2.29
C GLN A 26 7.38 0.70 -2.18
N ASN A 27 8.38 0.98 -3.00
CA ASN A 27 9.05 2.29 -3.01
C ASN A 27 8.09 3.41 -3.43
N SER A 28 7.26 3.18 -4.44
CA SER A 28 6.22 4.13 -4.84
C SER A 28 5.20 4.38 -3.74
N PHE A 29 4.72 3.32 -3.07
CA PHE A 29 3.78 3.44 -1.95
C PHE A 29 4.40 4.22 -0.77
N LEU A 30 5.63 3.90 -0.37
CA LEU A 30 6.32 4.56 0.73
C LEU A 30 6.71 6.02 0.41
N SER A 31 6.81 6.38 -0.87
CA SER A 31 7.07 7.76 -1.31
C SER A 31 5.82 8.65 -1.26
N LEU A 32 4.62 8.08 -1.11
CA LEU A 32 3.39 8.85 -0.95
C LEU A 32 3.33 9.51 0.43
N PRO A 33 2.64 10.65 0.58
CA PRO A 33 2.37 11.23 1.89
C PRO A 33 1.56 10.26 2.77
N GLU A 34 1.74 10.34 4.09
CA GLU A 34 1.11 9.44 5.06
C GLU A 34 -0.41 9.35 4.88
N GLU A 35 -1.08 10.48 4.59
CA GLU A 35 -2.52 10.50 4.34
C GLU A 35 -2.93 9.63 3.14
N ALA A 36 -2.15 9.66 2.05
CA ALA A 36 -2.39 8.83 0.88
C ALA A 36 -2.10 7.36 1.17
N GLN A 37 -1.02 7.06 1.92
CA GLN A 37 -0.74 5.70 2.37
C GLN A 37 -1.91 5.15 3.19
N GLN A 38 -2.39 5.90 4.19
CA GLN A 38 -3.53 5.52 5.02
C GLN A 38 -4.81 5.33 4.19
N ALA A 39 -5.06 6.19 3.20
CA ALA A 39 -6.21 6.05 2.32
C ALA A 39 -6.14 4.77 1.46
N ILE A 40 -4.96 4.41 0.96
CA ILE A 40 -4.74 3.15 0.22
C ILE A 40 -4.90 1.93 1.16
N LEU A 41 -4.38 2.01 2.39
CA LEU A 41 -4.51 0.93 3.38
C LEU A 41 -5.94 0.71 3.87
N ARG A 42 -6.80 1.73 3.75
CA ARG A 42 -8.24 1.64 4.05
C ARG A 42 -9.06 1.08 2.88
N ARG A 43 -8.48 0.97 1.68
CA ARG A 43 -9.16 0.34 0.55
C ARG A 43 -9.08 -1.18 0.66
N ASP A 44 -10.15 -1.85 0.25
CA ASP A 44 -10.22 -3.29 0.18
C ASP A 44 -9.45 -3.77 -1.08
N ILE A 45 -8.13 -3.91 -0.94
CA ILE A 45 -7.23 -4.29 -2.03
C ILE A 45 -6.97 -5.79 -1.96
N HIS A 46 -7.32 -6.52 -3.01
CA HIS A 46 -7.14 -7.98 -3.07
C HIS A 46 -6.04 -8.42 -4.04
N SER A 47 -5.49 -7.48 -4.82
CA SER A 47 -4.48 -7.78 -5.84
C SER A 47 -3.39 -6.70 -5.94
N SER A 48 -2.23 -7.08 -6.49
CA SER A 48 -1.12 -6.16 -6.76
C SER A 48 -1.48 -5.12 -7.83
N GLU A 49 -2.37 -5.45 -8.77
CA GLU A 49 -2.85 -4.52 -9.80
C GLU A 49 -3.76 -3.43 -9.21
N GLU A 50 -4.64 -3.79 -8.27
CA GLU A 50 -5.45 -2.81 -7.53
C GLU A 50 -4.57 -1.88 -6.68
N LEU A 51 -3.54 -2.43 -6.03
CA LEU A 51 -2.55 -1.63 -5.30
C LEU A 51 -1.82 -0.66 -6.23
N LYS A 52 -1.42 -1.12 -7.41
CA LYS A 52 -0.77 -0.31 -8.43
C LYS A 52 -1.66 0.84 -8.89
N ASN A 53 -2.92 0.54 -9.16
CA ASN A 53 -3.90 1.56 -9.56
C ASN A 53 -4.11 2.57 -8.44
N ALA A 54 -4.28 2.12 -7.20
CA ALA A 54 -4.45 3.00 -6.05
C ALA A 54 -3.24 3.94 -5.88
N VAL A 55 -2.01 3.42 -5.96
CA VAL A 55 -0.79 4.24 -5.91
C VAL A 55 -0.74 5.23 -7.09
N SER A 56 -1.06 4.76 -8.30
CA SER A 56 -1.03 5.58 -9.53
C SER A 56 -2.05 6.72 -9.52
N GLU A 57 -3.25 6.50 -8.97
CA GLU A 57 -4.28 7.54 -8.83
C GLU A 57 -3.77 8.74 -8.01
N TYR A 58 -2.93 8.50 -7.01
CA TYR A 58 -2.34 9.58 -6.20
C TYR A 58 -1.20 10.31 -6.91
N TYR A 59 -0.46 9.63 -7.80
CA TYR A 59 0.55 10.30 -8.64
C TYR A 59 -0.09 11.16 -9.73
N LEU A 60 -1.20 10.71 -10.32
CA LEU A 60 -1.92 11.43 -11.39
C LEU A 60 -2.73 12.63 -10.88
N LYS A 61 -3.09 12.66 -9.60
CA LYS A 61 -3.80 13.79 -8.96
C LYS A 61 -2.88 14.92 -8.51
N ARG A 62 -1.56 14.81 -8.72
CA ARG A 62 -0.56 15.83 -8.38
C ARG A 62 -0.18 16.70 -9.57
#